data_AF-A0A1M7ZHQ9-F1
#
_entry.id   AF-A0A1M7ZHQ9-F1
#
_cell.length_a   1.000
_cell.length_b   1.000
_cell.length_c   1.000
_cell.angle_alpha   90.00
_cell.angle_beta   90.00
_cell.angle_gamma   90.00
#
_symmetry.space_group_name_H-M   'P 1'
#
loop_
_entity.id
_entity.type
_entity.pdbx_description
1 polymer ?
#
loop_
_entity_poly.entity_id
_entity_poly.type
_entity_poly.pdbx_seq_one_letter_code
_entity_poly.pdbx_strand_id
1 'polypeptide(L)'
;MKRDSRLSGVLHVLLHMAEARRPVTSEAMAKAMRTNPVVIRRIMAGLREAGFVRSDKGHGGGWTIARTLDAITLRDIYTALGEPELLAMGNRTEAPGCLVEQAVNAALDEAFREAERVLLDRFGAVTLAALAADFHARMIASGRTVDLETSHEASDEASQGHGDGHGHEHEHGHRHGHEASDGS
;
A
#
# COMPACT_ATOMS: atom_id res chain seq x y z
N MET A 1 -13.54 0.74 -4.24
CA MET A 1 -12.42 -0.22 -4.42
C MET A 1 -11.32 0.15 -3.44
N LYS A 2 -10.97 -0.73 -2.51
CA LYS A 2 -9.96 -0.44 -1.48
C LYS A 2 -8.58 -0.61 -2.13
N ARG A 3 -7.87 0.49 -2.39
CA ARG A 3 -6.51 0.43 -2.95
C ARG A 3 -5.59 -0.25 -1.93
N ASP A 4 -4.87 -1.29 -2.35
CA ASP A 4 -3.81 -1.86 -1.52
C ASP A 4 -2.62 -0.89 -1.52
N SER A 5 -2.42 -0.20 -0.39
CA SER A 5 -1.31 0.73 -0.17
C SER A 5 -0.13 0.09 0.56
N ARG A 6 -0.16 -1.23 0.80
CA ARG A 6 0.83 -1.93 1.63
C ARG A 6 2.23 -1.78 1.07
N LEU A 7 2.44 -2.09 -0.22
CA LEU A 7 3.77 -1.99 -0.86
C LEU A 7 4.34 -0.57 -0.73
N SER A 8 3.54 0.44 -1.06
CA SER A 8 3.94 1.86 -0.94
C SER A 8 4.32 2.22 0.50
N GLY A 9 3.52 1.78 1.47
CA GLY A 9 3.80 2.05 2.89
C GLY A 9 5.09 1.39 3.37
N VAL A 10 5.37 0.16 2.93
CA VAL A 10 6.60 -0.55 3.29
C VAL A 10 7.83 0.15 2.71
N LEU A 11 7.78 0.52 1.43
CA LEU A 11 8.88 1.25 0.78
C LEU A 11 9.15 2.58 1.49
N HIS A 12 8.09 3.31 1.87
CA HIS A 12 8.20 4.56 2.63
C HIS A 12 8.94 4.35 3.97
N VAL A 13 8.58 3.31 4.73
CA VAL A 13 9.27 2.97 5.98
C VAL A 13 10.73 2.65 5.78
N LEU A 14 11.04 1.82 4.78
CA LEU A 14 12.41 1.40 4.52
C LEU A 14 13.30 2.59 4.15
N LEU A 15 12.79 3.57 3.41
CA LEU A 15 13.52 4.81 3.15
C LEU A 15 13.71 5.65 4.42
N HIS A 16 12.69 5.79 5.28
CA HIS A 16 12.88 6.46 6.57
C HIS A 16 13.93 5.78 7.45
N MET A 17 13.97 4.44 7.46
CA MET A 17 15.00 3.68 8.17
C MET A 17 16.40 3.91 7.59
N ALA A 18 16.52 3.95 6.26
CA ALA A 18 17.78 4.24 5.56
C ALA A 18 18.33 5.63 5.94
N GLU A 19 17.46 6.63 6.02
CA GLU A 19 17.85 8.00 6.40
C GLU A 19 18.16 8.15 7.89
N ALA A 20 17.45 7.43 8.77
CA ALA A 20 17.66 7.53 10.21
C ALA A 20 19.04 7.05 10.67
N ARG A 21 19.69 6.14 9.92
CA ARG A 21 21.02 5.55 10.20
C ARG A 21 21.18 4.99 11.64
N ARG A 22 20.07 4.65 12.30
CA ARG A 22 20.00 4.07 13.64
C ARG A 22 18.83 3.08 13.70
N PRO A 23 18.83 2.14 14.67
CA PRO A 23 17.66 1.29 14.89
C PRO A 23 16.38 2.11 15.08
N VAL A 24 15.30 1.72 14.40
CA VAL A 24 14.00 2.39 14.47
C VAL A 24 12.96 1.46 15.09
N THR A 25 12.24 1.92 16.11
CA THR A 25 11.19 1.11 16.77
C THR A 25 9.93 1.03 15.91
N SER A 26 9.11 0.01 16.14
CA SER A 26 7.80 -0.12 15.49
C SER A 26 6.87 1.03 15.87
N GLU A 27 6.98 1.57 17.07
CA GLU A 27 6.26 2.76 17.55
C GLU A 27 6.61 4.01 16.74
N ALA A 28 7.92 4.25 16.53
CA ALA A 28 8.38 5.41 15.76
C ALA A 28 7.92 5.34 14.30
N MET A 29 8.05 4.16 13.67
CA MET A 29 7.57 3.94 12.30
C MET A 29 6.05 4.09 12.20
N ALA A 30 5.30 3.56 13.17
CA ALA A 30 3.84 3.66 13.17
C ALA A 30 3.36 5.11 13.26
N LYS A 31 4.03 5.95 14.06
CA LYS A 31 3.75 7.38 14.13
C LYS A 31 4.02 8.07 12.79
N ALA A 32 5.17 7.81 12.17
CA ALA A 32 5.52 8.38 10.87
C ALA A 32 4.52 7.99 9.76
N MET A 33 3.99 6.76 9.83
CA MET A 33 3.03 6.23 8.85
C MET A 33 1.55 6.44 9.20
N ARG A 34 1.24 7.06 10.35
CA ARG A 34 -0.14 7.19 10.88
C ARG A 34 -0.88 5.84 10.90
N THR A 35 -0.20 4.80 11.39
CA THR A 35 -0.75 3.43 11.48
C THR A 35 -0.53 2.83 12.87
N ASN A 36 -0.87 1.56 13.06
CA ASN A 36 -0.70 0.85 14.33
C ASN A 36 0.65 0.10 14.37
N PRO A 37 1.43 0.18 15.48
CA PRO A 37 2.68 -0.57 15.65
C PRO A 37 2.58 -2.08 15.40
N VAL A 38 1.43 -2.70 15.65
CA VAL A 38 1.18 -4.13 15.37
C VAL A 38 1.25 -4.41 13.87
N VAL A 39 0.71 -3.53 13.03
CA VAL A 39 0.76 -3.67 11.56
C VAL A 39 2.21 -3.59 11.07
N ILE A 40 2.98 -2.63 11.59
CA ILE A 40 4.41 -2.50 11.31
C ILE A 40 5.14 -3.79 11.66
N ARG A 41 4.95 -4.34 12.87
CA ARG A 41 5.63 -5.57 13.29
C ARG A 41 5.35 -6.75 12.36
N ARG A 42 4.10 -6.91 11.90
CA ARG A 42 3.72 -7.99 10.97
C ARG A 42 4.41 -7.83 9.61
N ILE A 43 4.47 -6.60 9.10
CA ILE A 43 5.19 -6.30 7.86
C ILE A 43 6.69 -6.58 8.01
N MET A 44 7.30 -6.05 9.06
CA MET A 44 8.73 -6.19 9.31
C MET A 44 9.14 -7.64 9.59
N ALA A 45 8.24 -8.46 10.13
CA ALA A 45 8.47 -9.90 10.28
C ALA A 45 8.68 -10.60 8.92
N GLY A 46 7.84 -10.33 7.93
CA GLY A 46 8.01 -10.90 6.57
C GLY A 46 9.32 -10.43 5.91
N LEU A 47 9.66 -9.15 6.06
CA LEU A 47 10.94 -8.63 5.57
C LEU A 47 12.15 -9.24 6.29
N ARG A 48 12.02 -9.59 7.57
CA ARG A 48 13.07 -10.27 8.34
C ARG A 48 13.26 -11.69 7.88
N GLU A 49 12.17 -12.40 7.61
CA GLU A 49 12.21 -13.76 7.06
C GLU A 49 12.87 -13.78 5.68
N ALA A 50 12.64 -12.76 4.85
CA ALA A 50 13.35 -12.55 3.59
C ALA A 50 14.81 -12.05 3.77
N GLY A 51 15.23 -11.73 4.99
CA GLY A 51 16.59 -11.30 5.31
C GLY A 51 16.92 -9.86 4.86
N PHE A 52 15.92 -9.01 4.64
CA PHE A 52 16.11 -7.60 4.29
C PHE A 52 16.27 -6.70 5.50
N VAL A 53 15.70 -7.09 6.64
CA VAL A 53 15.79 -6.35 7.91
C VAL A 53 16.17 -7.26 9.06
N ARG A 54 16.71 -6.68 10.12
CA ARG A 54 17.00 -7.36 11.40
C ARG A 54 16.32 -6.62 12.53
N SER A 55 16.09 -7.33 13.63
CA SER A 55 15.53 -6.78 14.86
C SER A 55 16.46 -7.10 16.02
N ASP A 56 16.96 -6.04 16.66
CA ASP A 56 17.76 -6.15 17.87
C ASP A 56 16.88 -6.01 19.12
N LYS A 57 17.10 -6.86 20.12
CA LYS A 57 16.37 -6.84 21.39
C LYS A 57 17.09 -5.95 22.41
N GLY A 58 16.32 -5.32 23.33
CA GLY A 58 16.86 -4.57 24.46
C GLY A 58 16.39 -3.11 24.52
N HIS A 59 16.84 -2.38 25.54
CA HIS A 59 16.56 -0.96 25.70
C HIS A 59 17.32 -0.18 24.60
N GLY A 60 16.59 0.44 23.67
CA GLY A 60 17.16 1.04 22.45
C GLY A 60 17.24 0.10 21.23
N GLY A 61 16.70 -1.12 21.33
CA GLY A 61 16.54 -2.04 20.21
C GLY A 61 15.53 -1.55 19.17
N GLY A 62 15.59 -2.09 17.96
CA GLY A 62 14.76 -1.65 16.86
C GLY A 62 15.03 -2.43 15.59
N TRP A 63 14.48 -1.95 14.49
CA TRP A 63 14.68 -2.51 13.17
C TRP A 63 15.83 -1.82 12.46
N THR A 64 16.65 -2.59 11.77
CA THR A 64 17.74 -2.13 10.91
C THR A 64 17.67 -2.83 9.55
N ILE A 65 18.15 -2.15 8.51
CA ILE A 65 18.27 -2.76 7.18
C ILE A 65 19.50 -3.67 7.18
N ALA A 66 19.31 -4.91 6.77
CA ALA A 66 20.30 -5.98 6.89
C ALA A 66 21.21 -6.14 5.67
N ARG A 67 20.80 -5.58 4.52
CA ARG A 67 21.54 -5.59 3.25
C ARG A 67 21.79 -4.18 2.78
N THR A 68 22.70 -4.02 1.83
CA THR A 68 22.92 -2.73 1.18
C THR A 68 21.70 -2.35 0.34
N LEU A 69 21.44 -1.05 0.19
CA LEU A 69 20.22 -0.56 -0.48
C LEU A 69 20.20 -0.87 -1.99
N ASP A 70 21.38 -1.05 -2.59
CA ASP A 70 21.54 -1.47 -3.99
C ASP A 70 21.17 -2.94 -4.21
N ALA A 71 21.23 -3.77 -3.17
CA ALA A 71 20.91 -5.20 -3.21
C ALA A 71 19.44 -5.51 -2.89
N ILE A 72 18.60 -4.48 -2.72
CA ILE A 72 17.17 -4.63 -2.42
C ILE A 72 16.37 -3.89 -3.50
N THR A 73 15.56 -4.64 -4.25
CA THR A 73 14.68 -4.11 -5.30
C THR A 73 13.25 -3.93 -4.83
N LEU A 74 12.43 -3.21 -5.61
CA LEU A 74 10.98 -3.16 -5.37
C LEU A 74 10.35 -4.54 -5.49
N ARG A 75 10.85 -5.38 -6.41
CA ARG A 75 10.36 -6.76 -6.61
C ARG A 75 10.62 -7.61 -5.37
N ASP A 76 11.78 -7.46 -4.75
CA ASP A 76 12.13 -8.16 -3.52
C ASP A 76 11.16 -7.84 -2.38
N ILE A 77 10.83 -6.55 -2.22
CA ILE A 77 9.85 -6.09 -1.23
C ILE A 77 8.45 -6.60 -1.58
N TYR A 78 8.05 -6.54 -2.85
CA TYR A 78 6.77 -7.09 -3.32
C TYR A 78 6.63 -8.58 -2.99
N THR A 79 7.63 -9.40 -3.31
CA THR A 79 7.63 -10.84 -3.01
C THR A 79 7.62 -11.10 -1.50
N ALA A 80 8.39 -10.35 -0.70
CA ALA A 80 8.38 -10.50 0.76
C ALA A 80 7.05 -10.11 1.43
N LEU A 81 6.17 -9.39 0.73
CA LEU A 81 4.82 -9.08 1.20
C LEU A 81 3.78 -10.15 0.83
N GLY A 82 4.19 -11.18 0.11
CA GLY A 82 3.34 -12.29 -0.33
C GLY A 82 2.69 -12.08 -1.69
N GLU A 83 3.34 -11.31 -2.57
CA GLU A 83 2.92 -11.12 -3.97
C GLU A 83 1.45 -10.69 -4.10
N PRO A 84 1.07 -9.55 -3.51
CA PRO A 84 -0.32 -9.07 -3.57
C PRO A 84 -0.76 -8.85 -5.03
N GLU A 85 -2.02 -9.15 -5.32
CA GLU A 85 -2.60 -9.03 -6.67
C GLU A 85 -2.34 -7.65 -7.29
N LEU A 86 -1.73 -7.63 -8.48
CA LEU A 86 -1.35 -6.40 -9.20
C LEU A 86 -2.49 -5.85 -10.06
N LEU A 87 -3.30 -6.74 -10.63
CA LEU A 87 -4.40 -6.41 -11.52
C LEU A 87 -5.72 -6.87 -10.90
N ALA A 88 -6.58 -5.93 -10.52
CA ALA A 88 -7.92 -6.24 -9.99
C ALA A 88 -8.95 -6.54 -11.11
N MET A 89 -8.49 -7.03 -12.26
CA MET A 89 -9.32 -7.40 -13.41
C MET A 89 -9.27 -8.91 -13.56
N GLY A 90 -10.43 -9.55 -13.63
CA GLY A 90 -10.54 -11.00 -13.72
C GLY A 90 -11.64 -11.44 -14.68
N ASN A 91 -11.66 -12.73 -14.96
CA ASN A 91 -12.67 -13.33 -15.81
C ASN A 91 -14.05 -13.31 -15.14
N ARG A 92 -15.11 -13.25 -15.95
CA ARG A 92 -16.48 -13.32 -15.43
C ARG A 92 -16.79 -14.69 -14.80
N THR A 93 -16.24 -15.74 -15.39
CA THR A 93 -16.30 -17.11 -14.88
C THR A 93 -14.97 -17.79 -15.16
N GLU A 94 -14.46 -18.56 -14.20
CA GLU A 94 -13.21 -19.32 -14.33
C GLU A 94 -13.39 -20.64 -15.11
N ALA A 95 -14.64 -21.13 -15.24
CA ALA A 95 -14.95 -22.38 -15.93
C ALA A 95 -16.06 -22.20 -16.99
N PRO A 96 -15.78 -21.50 -18.09
CA PRO A 96 -16.80 -21.24 -19.11
C PRO A 96 -17.15 -22.49 -19.93
N GLY A 97 -18.44 -22.83 -19.99
CA GLY A 97 -18.96 -23.83 -20.93
C GLY A 97 -19.12 -23.32 -22.37
N CYS A 98 -19.10 -22.00 -22.58
CA CYS A 98 -19.22 -21.35 -23.88
C CYS A 98 -17.84 -21.18 -24.55
N LEU A 99 -17.69 -21.63 -25.80
CA LEU A 99 -16.43 -21.53 -26.55
C LEU A 99 -15.96 -20.08 -26.78
N VAL A 100 -16.91 -19.15 -26.97
CA VAL A 100 -16.57 -17.72 -27.11
C VAL A 100 -15.96 -17.20 -25.82
N GLU A 101 -16.53 -17.57 -24.67
CA GLU A 101 -16.03 -17.13 -23.37
C GLU A 101 -14.69 -17.79 -23.02
N GLN A 102 -14.46 -19.05 -23.43
CA GLN A 102 -13.14 -19.69 -23.34
C GLN A 102 -12.08 -18.91 -24.12
N ALA A 103 -12.39 -18.49 -25.36
CA ALA A 103 -11.46 -17.71 -26.18
C ALA A 103 -11.18 -16.32 -25.57
N VAL A 104 -12.20 -15.67 -25.01
CA VAL A 104 -12.06 -14.37 -24.33
C VAL A 104 -11.20 -14.51 -23.08
N ASN A 105 -11.50 -15.46 -22.19
CA ASN A 105 -10.71 -15.70 -20.97
C ASN A 105 -9.24 -15.99 -21.33
N ALA A 106 -8.98 -16.85 -22.31
CA ALA A 106 -7.61 -17.17 -22.70
C ALA A 106 -6.83 -15.94 -23.20
N ALA A 107 -7.47 -15.06 -23.96
CA ALA A 107 -6.86 -13.82 -24.44
C ALA A 107 -6.59 -12.82 -23.30
N LEU A 108 -7.52 -12.70 -22.35
CA LEU A 108 -7.36 -11.84 -21.18
C LEU A 108 -6.26 -12.35 -20.25
N ASP A 109 -6.25 -13.64 -19.95
CA ASP A 109 -5.24 -14.23 -19.06
C ASP A 109 -3.82 -14.05 -19.63
N GLU A 110 -3.64 -14.21 -20.95
CA GLU A 110 -2.35 -13.99 -21.58
C GLU A 110 -1.93 -12.51 -21.48
N ALA A 111 -2.84 -11.58 -21.79
CA ALA A 111 -2.55 -10.16 -21.68
C ALA A 111 -2.21 -9.75 -20.23
N PHE A 112 -2.90 -10.31 -19.23
CA PHE A 112 -2.61 -10.05 -17.82
C PHE A 112 -1.25 -10.61 -17.40
N ARG A 113 -0.91 -11.85 -17.79
CA ARG A 113 0.42 -12.43 -17.52
C ARG A 113 1.54 -11.61 -18.15
N GLU A 114 1.37 -11.16 -19.39
CA GLU A 114 2.36 -10.32 -20.07
C GLU A 114 2.53 -8.97 -19.37
N ALA A 115 1.42 -8.34 -18.98
CA ALA A 115 1.44 -7.07 -18.26
C ALA A 115 2.10 -7.19 -16.88
N GLU A 116 1.76 -8.22 -16.11
CA GLU A 116 2.38 -8.51 -14.81
C GLU A 116 3.88 -8.75 -14.96
N ARG A 117 4.31 -9.52 -15.95
CA ARG A 117 5.72 -9.77 -16.23
C ARG A 117 6.46 -8.46 -16.47
N VAL A 118 5.93 -7.59 -17.34
CA VAL A 118 6.54 -6.27 -17.61
C VAL A 118 6.63 -5.45 -16.34
N LEU A 119 5.59 -5.42 -15.52
CA LEU A 119 5.59 -4.67 -14.27
C LEU A 119 6.61 -5.22 -13.26
N LEU A 120 6.70 -6.54 -13.11
CA LEU A 120 7.67 -7.19 -12.22
C LEU A 120 9.11 -7.02 -12.70
N ASP A 121 9.35 -6.98 -14.01
CA ASP A 121 10.65 -6.63 -14.59
C ASP A 121 11.03 -5.19 -14.23
N ARG A 122 10.07 -4.25 -14.28
CA ARG A 122 10.29 -2.87 -13.83
C ARG A 122 10.56 -2.80 -12.33
N PHE A 123 9.85 -3.57 -11.51
CA PHE A 123 10.11 -3.63 -10.07
C PHE A 123 11.50 -4.21 -9.75
N GLY A 124 11.99 -5.16 -10.55
CA GLY A 124 13.34 -5.70 -10.41
C GLY A 124 14.45 -4.72 -10.80
N ALA A 125 14.14 -3.73 -11.63
CA ALA A 125 15.12 -2.73 -12.09
C ALA A 125 15.28 -1.53 -11.13
N VAL A 126 14.38 -1.35 -10.16
CA VAL A 126 14.43 -0.23 -9.22
C VAL A 126 14.89 -0.73 -7.86
N THR A 127 15.95 -0.13 -7.33
CA THR A 127 16.52 -0.45 -6.01
C THR A 127 16.11 0.57 -4.95
N LEU A 128 16.22 0.19 -3.67
CA LEU A 128 16.07 1.16 -2.58
C LEU A 128 17.13 2.27 -2.66
N ALA A 129 18.33 1.97 -3.15
CA ALA A 129 19.36 2.97 -3.40
C ALA A 129 18.93 4.01 -4.44
N ALA A 130 18.29 3.57 -5.53
CA ALA A 130 17.77 4.48 -6.55
C ALA A 130 16.68 5.40 -6.00
N LEU A 131 15.78 4.87 -5.17
CA LEU A 131 14.75 5.68 -4.50
C LEU A 131 15.35 6.66 -3.48
N ALA A 132 16.34 6.24 -2.70
CA ALA A 132 17.04 7.13 -1.76
C ALA A 132 17.75 8.27 -2.50
N ALA A 133 18.40 7.98 -3.62
CA ALA A 133 19.04 8.99 -4.46
C ALA A 133 18.03 10.00 -5.05
N ASP A 134 16.87 9.54 -5.52
CA ASP A 134 15.78 10.42 -5.98
C ASP A 134 15.25 11.30 -4.83
N PHE A 135 15.09 10.74 -3.63
CA PHE A 135 14.75 11.51 -2.43
C PHE A 135 15.77 12.60 -2.15
N HIS A 136 17.07 12.29 -2.11
CA HIS A 136 18.12 13.29 -1.86
C HIS A 136 18.16 14.37 -2.95
N ALA A 137 17.96 14.00 -4.22
CA ALA A 137 17.89 14.95 -5.32
C ALA A 137 16.72 15.94 -5.16
N ARG A 138 15.52 15.44 -4.80
CA ARG A 138 14.35 16.29 -4.50
C ARG A 138 14.55 17.17 -3.28
N MET A 139 15.20 16.63 -2.25
CA MET A 139 15.54 17.39 -1.05
C MET A 139 16.41 18.60 -1.38
N ILE A 140 17.50 18.40 -2.11
CA ILE A 140 18.40 19.48 -2.57
C ILE A 140 17.62 20.50 -3.42
N ALA A 141 16.81 20.03 -4.38
CA ALA A 141 16.03 20.90 -5.25
C ALA A 141 14.99 21.74 -4.49
N SER A 142 14.44 21.22 -3.39
CA SER A 142 13.44 21.90 -2.56
C SER A 142 14.02 22.92 -1.57
N GLY A 143 15.35 23.02 -1.44
CA GLY A 143 16.01 23.92 -0.49
C GLY A 143 15.75 23.58 0.99
N ARG A 144 15.16 22.42 1.28
CA ARG A 144 14.89 21.96 2.66
C ARG A 144 16.15 21.29 3.23
N THR A 145 16.58 21.72 4.41
CA THR A 145 17.49 20.97 5.27
C THR A 145 16.65 20.12 6.22
N VAL A 146 16.78 18.79 6.20
CA VAL A 146 16.08 17.94 7.18
C VAL A 146 16.75 18.12 8.54
N ASP A 147 16.06 18.78 9.47
CA ASP A 147 16.20 18.48 10.88
C ASP A 147 15.24 17.32 11.19
N LEU A 148 15.80 16.20 11.65
CA LEU A 148 15.12 14.89 11.73
C LEU A 148 14.01 14.84 12.80
N GLU A 149 13.72 15.95 13.48
CA GLU A 149 12.71 16.05 14.55
C GLU A 149 11.35 16.62 14.09
N THR A 150 11.25 17.35 12.96
CA THR A 150 10.03 18.16 12.65
C THR A 150 9.35 17.90 11.30
N SER A 151 9.83 16.98 10.46
CA SER A 151 9.32 16.85 9.08
C SER A 151 7.94 16.16 8.92
N HIS A 152 7.11 16.05 9.97
CA HIS A 152 5.78 15.41 9.88
C HIS A 152 4.61 16.39 9.81
N GLU A 153 4.82 17.70 9.93
CA GLU A 153 3.73 18.69 9.99
C GLU A 153 3.26 19.18 8.60
N ALA A 154 4.09 19.08 7.55
CA ALA A 154 3.79 19.73 6.26
C ALA A 154 2.81 18.98 5.34
N SER A 155 2.23 17.85 5.76
CA SER A 155 1.33 17.03 4.92
C SER A 155 -0.16 17.21 5.24
N ASP A 156 -0.52 17.94 6.30
CA ASP A 156 -1.90 18.01 6.81
C ASP A 156 -2.79 19.03 6.09
N GLU A 157 -2.24 20.07 5.46
CA GLU A 157 -3.07 21.11 4.84
C GLU A 157 -3.67 20.72 3.47
N ALA A 158 -3.10 19.74 2.76
CA ALA A 158 -3.54 19.41 1.40
C ALA A 158 -4.73 18.43 1.33
N SER A 159 -5.12 17.79 2.44
CA SER A 159 -6.15 16.73 2.43
C SER A 159 -7.41 17.03 3.25
N GLN A 160 -7.52 18.20 3.88
CA GLN A 160 -8.70 18.60 4.68
C GLN A 160 -9.71 19.48 3.92
N GLY A 161 -9.51 19.71 2.63
CA GLY A 161 -10.42 20.51 1.80
C GLY A 161 -11.39 19.69 0.95
N HIS A 162 -12.07 18.67 1.48
CA HIS A 162 -13.26 18.09 0.83
C HIS A 162 -14.11 17.29 1.83
N GLY A 163 -15.01 17.98 2.51
CA GLY A 163 -16.04 17.39 3.37
C GLY A 163 -16.94 18.47 3.93
N ASP A 164 -18.08 18.71 3.28
CA ASP A 164 -19.41 18.66 3.91
C ASP A 164 -20.46 19.39 3.07
N GLY A 165 -21.58 18.69 2.85
CA GLY A 165 -22.74 19.22 2.13
C GLY A 165 -23.80 18.18 1.78
N HIS A 166 -24.13 17.24 2.68
CA HIS A 166 -25.37 16.47 2.59
C HIS A 166 -26.30 16.89 3.73
N GLY A 167 -27.17 17.84 3.40
CA GLY A 167 -28.34 18.19 4.19
C GLY A 167 -29.41 17.12 4.02
N HIS A 168 -29.85 16.58 5.16
CA HIS A 168 -30.95 15.65 5.32
C HIS A 168 -32.26 16.46 5.35
N GLU A 169 -33.18 16.24 4.42
CA GLU A 169 -34.56 16.72 4.56
C GLU A 169 -35.52 15.52 4.57
N HIS A 170 -36.14 15.34 5.74
CA HIS A 170 -37.32 14.53 5.97
C HIS A 170 -38.55 15.29 5.42
N GLU A 171 -39.41 14.63 4.66
CA GLU A 171 -40.82 15.03 4.65
C GLU A 171 -41.79 13.84 4.50
N HIS A 172 -42.85 13.92 5.30
CA HIS A 172 -43.90 12.93 5.54
C HIS A 172 -44.95 12.90 4.42
N GLY A 173 -45.47 11.70 4.14
CA GLY A 173 -46.91 11.47 4.10
C GLY A 173 -47.57 11.21 2.75
N HIS A 174 -48.01 9.98 2.51
CA HIS A 174 -49.21 9.63 1.72
C HIS A 174 -49.69 8.22 2.14
N ARG A 175 -50.73 8.15 2.97
CA ARG A 175 -52.15 7.92 2.63
C ARG A 175 -52.48 6.46 2.29
N HIS A 176 -53.23 5.87 3.22
CA HIS A 176 -53.94 4.59 3.15
C HIS A 176 -54.87 4.47 1.94
N GLY A 177 -54.91 3.27 1.37
CA GLY A 177 -56.00 2.79 0.52
C GLY A 177 -56.03 1.26 0.47
N HIS A 178 -57.26 0.71 0.53
CA HIS A 178 -57.67 -0.67 0.21
C HIS A 178 -57.22 -1.80 1.16
N GLU A 179 -58.01 -2.83 1.48
CA GLU A 179 -59.36 -3.25 1.06
C GLU A 179 -59.79 -4.36 2.05
N ALA A 180 -61.06 -4.40 2.42
CA ALA A 180 -61.63 -5.49 3.22
C ALA A 180 -62.80 -6.09 2.43
N SER A 181 -62.56 -7.30 1.91
CA SER A 181 -63.58 -8.18 1.34
C SER A 181 -63.05 -9.60 1.42
N ASP A 182 -63.61 -10.41 2.32
CA ASP A 182 -64.20 -11.67 1.87
C ASP A 182 -65.15 -12.23 2.93
N GLY A 183 -66.37 -12.51 2.48
CA GLY A 183 -67.35 -13.32 3.16
C GLY A 183 -67.58 -14.57 2.34
N SER A 184 -67.54 -15.72 2.99
CA SER A 184 -68.29 -16.95 2.68
C SER A 184 -68.24 -17.87 3.89
#